data_AF-A0A8R1TX51-F1
#
_entry.id   AF-A0A8R1TX51-F1
#
_cell.length_a   1.000
_cell.length_b   1.000
_cell.length_c   1.000
_cell.angle_alpha   90.00
_cell.angle_beta   90.00
_cell.angle_gamma   90.00
#
_symmetry.space_group_name_H-M   'P 1'
#
loop_
_entity.id
_entity.type
_entity.pdbx_description
1 polymer ?
#
loop_
_entity_poly.entity_id
_entity_poly.type
_entity_poly.pdbx_seq_one_letter_code
_entity_poly.pdbx_strand_id
1 'polypeptide(L)'
;MSEALTRDSECKNEVLNDDKKQTVNIVSLDPMYICFDVEQLTNAKQEVKLQRCKGIQDNIAWRMRTNVPDRYIINPSRGFIKNDEPITLTIELIKNKFHPKHKLTLQAIAMVDSCNEQTIWKHQNARNRNKVQSIRLKLSTVLINLEMSKYKLENLALGVENLKSLSEHSPTTGLRRIQELEKLLDMLEEDFNDIRKSTERTKRLRAVLENALDSRKLTLVELKRQAIENGQKTKKLKKELEDKEIELQFIQEMQTKSLNDPTCRIS
;
A
#
# COMPACT_ATOMS: atom_id res chain seq x y z
N MET A 1 14.67 36.49 -17.23
CA MET A 1 13.39 35.76 -17.39
C MET A 1 13.56 34.40 -16.74
N SER A 2 12.61 33.97 -15.92
CA SER A 2 12.64 32.79 -15.02
C SER A 2 13.06 33.08 -13.58
N GLU A 3 12.26 33.87 -12.86
CA GLU A 3 12.25 33.85 -11.39
C GLU A 3 11.39 32.65 -10.95
N ALA A 4 12.07 31.67 -10.36
CA ALA A 4 11.47 30.43 -9.89
C ALA A 4 10.65 30.69 -8.63
N LEU A 5 9.36 30.38 -8.69
CA LEU A 5 8.42 30.37 -7.57
C LEU A 5 8.87 29.32 -6.53
N THR A 6 9.61 29.75 -5.51
CA THR A 6 9.81 28.99 -4.26
C THR A 6 8.48 28.94 -3.51
N ARG A 7 7.74 27.83 -3.68
CA ARG A 7 6.63 27.46 -2.82
C ARG A 7 7.19 26.97 -1.49
N ASP A 8 7.48 27.90 -0.59
CA ASP A 8 7.66 27.58 0.82
C ASP A 8 6.30 27.17 1.41
N SER A 9 6.13 25.86 1.54
CA SER A 9 5.05 25.26 2.32
C SER A 9 5.34 25.50 3.81
N GLU A 10 5.02 26.70 4.28
CA GLU A 10 4.92 27.01 5.71
C GLU A 10 3.91 26.06 6.37
N CYS A 11 4.38 25.21 7.27
CA CYS A 11 3.52 24.53 8.24
C CYS A 11 2.93 25.59 9.17
N LYS A 12 1.81 26.20 8.76
CA LYS A 12 1.09 27.19 9.56
C LYS A 12 0.56 26.54 10.83
N ASN A 13 1.04 27.05 11.96
CA ASN A 13 0.50 26.82 13.29
C ASN A 13 -0.80 27.63 13.43
N GLU A 14 -1.92 27.08 12.98
CA GLU A 14 -3.24 27.65 13.31
C GLU A 14 -3.68 27.17 14.70
N VAL A 15 -3.74 28.14 15.61
CA VAL A 15 -4.25 28.06 16.97
C VAL A 15 -5.74 27.76 16.92
N LEU A 16 -6.08 26.47 17.03
CA LEU A 16 -7.46 26.00 17.22
C LEU A 16 -7.57 25.37 18.60
N ASN A 17 -8.16 26.15 19.51
CA ASN A 17 -8.63 25.74 20.83
C ASN A 17 -9.58 24.55 20.71
N ASP A 18 -9.16 23.38 21.23
CA ASP A 18 -9.92 22.51 22.14
C ASP A 18 -9.12 21.19 22.31
N ASP A 19 -8.65 20.91 23.53
CA ASP A 19 -8.16 19.62 24.05
C ASP A 19 -7.22 18.73 23.19
N LYS A 20 -6.50 19.30 22.23
CA LYS A 20 -5.47 18.58 21.48
C LYS A 20 -4.21 18.46 22.34
N LYS A 21 -4.18 17.39 23.15
CA LYS A 21 -2.97 16.80 23.75
C LYS A 21 -1.78 17.03 22.82
N GLN A 22 -0.81 17.84 23.24
CA GLN A 22 0.40 18.15 22.48
C GLN A 22 0.96 16.88 21.84
N THR A 23 0.77 16.73 20.54
CA THR A 23 1.38 15.65 19.78
C THR A 23 2.79 16.10 19.45
N VAL A 24 3.78 15.48 20.09
CA VAL A 24 5.18 15.62 19.70
C VAL A 24 5.28 15.29 18.21
N ASN A 25 5.72 16.24 17.40
CA ASN A 25 5.91 16.07 15.96
C ASN A 25 7.40 16.14 15.64
N ILE A 26 8.04 14.97 15.60
CA ILE A 26 9.48 14.82 15.40
C ILE A 26 9.83 14.12 14.09
N VAL A 27 8.90 13.34 13.54
CA VAL A 27 9.05 12.66 12.26
C VAL A 27 7.79 12.77 11.42
N SER A 28 7.96 12.64 10.11
CA SER A 28 6.91 12.52 9.11
C SER A 28 7.05 11.23 8.32
N LEU A 29 5.92 10.74 7.80
CA LEU A 29 5.86 9.61 6.88
C LEU A 29 5.18 10.04 5.58
N ASP A 30 5.77 9.69 4.45
CA ASP A 30 5.18 9.93 3.13
C ASP A 30 5.34 8.70 2.21
N PRO A 31 4.24 8.05 1.76
CA PRO A 31 2.84 8.37 2.06
C PRO A 31 2.37 7.84 3.42
N MET A 32 1.47 8.57 4.08
CA MET A 32 0.72 8.05 5.25
C MET A 32 -0.43 7.10 4.87
N TYR A 33 -0.81 7.10 3.60
CA TYR A 33 -1.87 6.29 3.03
C TYR A 33 -1.27 5.20 2.13
N ILE A 34 -1.49 3.95 2.50
CA ILE A 34 -0.97 2.79 1.76
C ILE A 34 -2.13 2.05 1.12
N CYS A 35 -2.04 1.87 -0.20
CA CYS A 35 -3.01 1.14 -0.99
C CYS A 35 -2.32 -0.07 -1.63
N PHE A 36 -2.62 -1.27 -1.15
CA PHE A 36 -2.07 -2.49 -1.72
C PHE A 36 -2.87 -2.93 -2.95
N ASP A 37 -2.19 -3.28 -4.04
CA ASP A 37 -2.77 -4.12 -5.09
C ASP A 37 -2.73 -5.58 -4.61
N VAL A 38 -3.88 -6.13 -4.25
CA VAL A 38 -3.98 -7.49 -3.70
C VAL A 38 -4.24 -8.57 -4.75
N GLU A 39 -4.51 -8.20 -6.00
CA GLU A 39 -4.81 -9.17 -7.07
C GLU A 39 -3.55 -9.64 -7.82
N GLN A 40 -2.38 -9.11 -7.47
CA GLN A 40 -1.11 -9.55 -8.04
C GLN A 40 -0.71 -10.94 -7.50
N LEU A 41 0.16 -11.65 -8.25
CA LEU A 41 0.58 -13.01 -7.89
C LEU A 41 1.61 -13.03 -6.75
N THR A 42 2.42 -11.98 -6.65
CA THR A 42 3.47 -11.83 -5.64
C THR A 42 2.97 -11.05 -4.44
N ASN A 43 3.74 -10.98 -3.35
CA ASN A 43 3.37 -10.16 -2.21
C ASN A 43 3.37 -8.67 -2.58
N ALA A 44 2.30 -7.96 -2.25
CA ALA A 44 2.19 -6.54 -2.49
C ALA A 44 3.18 -5.76 -1.63
N LYS A 45 3.92 -4.84 -2.25
CA LYS A 45 4.90 -4.00 -1.57
C LYS A 45 4.59 -2.53 -1.79
N GLN A 46 4.82 -1.72 -0.77
CA GLN A 46 4.73 -0.27 -0.84
C GLN A 46 5.93 0.34 -0.14
N GLU A 47 6.55 1.34 -0.77
CA GLU A 47 7.58 2.14 -0.14
C GLU A 47 6.98 3.36 0.56
N VAL A 48 7.53 3.68 1.72
CA VAL A 48 7.21 4.85 2.53
C VAL A 48 8.50 5.51 2.99
N LYS A 49 8.61 6.81 2.83
CA LYS A 49 9.74 7.61 3.28
C LYS A 49 9.46 8.14 4.68
N LEU A 50 10.35 7.83 5.61
CA LEU A 50 10.40 8.36 6.96
C LEU A 50 11.41 9.49 7.00
N GLN A 51 11.02 10.66 7.49
CA GLN A 51 11.92 11.80 7.61
C GLN A 51 11.78 12.48 8.97
N ARG A 52 12.86 13.10 9.44
CA ARG A 52 12.86 14.03 10.57
C ARG A 52 12.15 15.34 10.20
N CYS A 53 11.39 15.89 11.14
CA CYS A 53 10.78 17.22 10.98
C CYS A 53 11.85 18.33 11.12
N LYS A 54 11.70 19.41 10.34
CA LYS A 54 12.60 20.57 10.39
C LYS A 54 12.67 21.16 11.80
N GLY A 55 13.88 21.52 12.24
CA GLY A 55 14.14 22.16 13.54
C GLY A 55 14.39 21.19 14.71
N ILE A 56 14.18 19.89 14.52
CA ILE A 56 14.52 18.88 15.53
C ILE A 56 16.01 18.53 15.40
N GLN A 57 16.80 18.82 16.43
CA GLN A 57 18.23 18.49 16.46
C GLN A 57 18.51 17.14 17.15
N ASP A 58 17.62 16.71 18.05
CA ASP A 58 17.77 15.48 18.81
C ASP A 58 17.85 14.24 17.92
N ASN A 59 18.69 13.26 18.29
CA ASN A 59 18.66 11.94 17.69
C ASN A 59 17.29 11.28 17.94
N ILE A 60 16.70 10.65 16.94
CA ILE A 60 15.36 10.06 17.05
C ILE A 60 15.47 8.55 16.93
N ALA A 61 14.95 7.82 17.91
CA ALA A 61 14.70 6.39 17.79
C ALA A 61 13.29 6.16 17.25
N TRP A 62 13.14 5.23 16.31
CA TRP A 62 11.85 4.90 15.73
C TRP A 62 11.65 3.38 15.59
N ARG A 63 10.39 2.95 15.57
CA ARG A 63 9.99 1.57 15.30
C ARG A 63 8.61 1.50 14.66
N MET A 64 8.43 0.50 13.83
CA MET A 64 7.16 0.12 13.25
C MET A 64 6.49 -0.98 14.08
N ARG A 65 5.20 -0.83 14.33
CA ARG A 65 4.35 -1.76 15.06
C ARG A 65 3.18 -2.19 14.20
N THR A 66 2.81 -3.46 14.33
CA THR A 66 1.65 -4.05 13.66
C THR A 66 0.88 -4.93 14.63
N ASN A 67 -0.45 -5.02 14.47
CA ASN A 67 -1.28 -5.98 15.20
C ASN A 67 -1.36 -7.36 14.53
N VAL A 68 -0.75 -7.52 13.36
CA VAL A 68 -0.72 -8.77 12.58
C VAL A 68 0.67 -8.97 11.96
N PRO A 69 1.69 -9.33 12.77
CA PRO A 69 3.08 -9.43 12.33
C PRO A 69 3.34 -10.57 11.35
N ASP A 70 2.48 -11.59 11.33
CA ASP A 70 2.47 -12.69 10.36
C ASP A 70 1.99 -12.26 8.96
N ARG A 71 1.41 -11.06 8.84
CA ARG A 71 0.88 -10.51 7.58
C ARG A 71 1.72 -9.42 6.98
N TYR A 72 2.49 -8.69 7.77
CA TYR A 72 3.26 -7.54 7.30
C TYR A 72 4.74 -7.70 7.62
N ILE A 73 5.56 -7.67 6.57
CA ILE A 73 7.01 -7.53 6.68
C ILE A 73 7.34 -6.05 6.47
N ILE A 74 8.15 -5.48 7.36
CA ILE A 74 8.54 -4.08 7.30
C ILE A 74 10.05 -4.01 7.37
N ASN A 75 10.67 -3.40 6.37
CA ASN A 75 12.13 -3.33 6.26
C ASN A 75 12.60 -1.91 5.91
N PRO A 76 13.44 -1.26 6.75
CA PRO A 76 13.72 -1.61 8.13
C PRO A 76 12.48 -1.49 9.05
N SER A 77 12.41 -2.28 10.12
CA SER A 77 11.29 -2.21 11.10
C SER A 77 11.57 -1.28 12.27
N ARG A 78 12.82 -0.87 12.49
CA ARG A 78 13.28 0.04 13.54
C ARG A 78 14.61 0.67 13.14
N GLY A 79 14.98 1.76 13.81
CA GLY A 79 16.29 2.36 13.63
C GLY A 79 16.43 3.73 14.30
N PHE A 80 17.40 4.49 13.83
CA PHE A 80 17.69 5.85 14.27
C PHE A 80 17.72 6.83 13.11
N ILE A 81 17.30 8.05 13.40
CA ILE A 81 17.51 9.19 12.52
C ILE A 81 18.50 10.12 13.22
N LYS A 82 19.73 10.19 12.70
CA LYS A 82 20.80 11.06 13.23
C LYS A 82 20.94 12.37 12.45
N ASN A 83 20.61 12.33 11.16
CA ASN A 83 20.69 13.42 10.21
C ASN A 83 19.30 13.67 9.59
N ASP A 84 19.20 14.65 8.70
CA ASP A 84 17.97 14.98 7.98
C ASP A 84 17.69 14.07 6.76
N GLU A 85 18.50 13.02 6.55
CA GLU A 85 18.36 12.11 5.42
C GLU A 85 17.09 11.25 5.57
N PRO A 86 16.22 11.18 4.53
CA PRO A 86 15.06 10.32 4.55
C PRO A 86 15.44 8.83 4.56
N ILE A 87 14.73 8.04 5.37
CA ILE A 87 14.84 6.59 5.43
C ILE A 87 13.70 5.98 4.62
N THR A 88 14.02 5.19 3.60
CA THR A 88 13.00 4.44 2.85
C THR A 88 12.66 3.13 3.57
N LEU A 89 11.37 2.93 3.84
CA LEU A 89 10.79 1.74 4.44
C LEU A 89 10.00 0.99 3.37
N THR A 90 10.25 -0.30 3.22
CA THR A 90 9.40 -1.18 2.42
C THR A 90 8.43 -1.92 3.32
N ILE A 91 7.14 -1.81 3.02
CA ILE A 91 6.05 -2.53 3.70
C ILE A 91 5.50 -3.56 2.72
N GLU A 92 5.59 -4.83 3.09
CA GLU A 92 5.18 -5.97 2.29
C GLU A 92 4.00 -6.70 2.96
N LEU A 93 2.95 -6.97 2.18
CA LEU A 93 1.77 -7.71 2.60
C LEU A 93 1.87 -9.17 2.14
N ILE A 94 2.11 -10.07 3.10
CA ILE A 94 2.32 -11.50 2.85
C ILE A 94 1.06 -12.13 2.25
N LYS A 95 1.21 -12.84 1.13
CA LYS A 95 0.16 -13.56 0.39
C LYS A 95 -1.04 -12.68 0.01
N ASN A 96 -0.85 -11.36 -0.03
CA ASN A 96 -1.91 -10.38 -0.31
C ASN A 96 -3.14 -10.47 0.61
N LYS A 97 -2.96 -11.02 1.81
CA LYS A 97 -4.06 -11.23 2.78
C LYS A 97 -4.35 -9.96 3.59
N PHE A 98 -4.98 -8.98 2.96
CA PHE A 98 -5.43 -7.76 3.61
C PHE A 98 -6.68 -7.97 4.47
N HIS A 99 -6.83 -7.19 5.55
CA HIS A 99 -8.08 -7.06 6.28
C HIS A 99 -8.25 -5.63 6.83
N PRO A 100 -9.46 -5.03 6.80
CA PRO A 100 -9.69 -3.64 7.24
C PRO A 100 -9.33 -3.34 8.70
N LYS A 101 -9.31 -4.36 9.57
CA LYS A 101 -8.91 -4.22 10.99
C LYS A 101 -7.40 -4.26 11.23
N HIS A 102 -6.59 -4.46 10.18
CA HIS A 102 -5.14 -4.39 10.29
C HIS A 102 -4.68 -2.95 10.62
N LYS A 103 -3.60 -2.85 11.39
CA LYS A 103 -3.05 -1.58 11.87
C LYS A 103 -1.54 -1.61 11.74
N LEU A 104 -0.99 -0.63 11.04
CA LEU A 104 0.43 -0.31 11.07
C LEU A 104 0.61 1.05 11.77
N THR A 105 1.57 1.14 12.69
CA THR A 105 1.82 2.35 13.47
C THR A 105 3.31 2.57 13.62
N LEU A 106 3.78 3.72 13.20
CA LEU A 106 5.12 4.21 13.50
C LEU A 106 5.12 4.84 14.89
N GLN A 107 6.12 4.51 15.69
CA GLN A 107 6.42 5.19 16.93
C GLN A 107 7.80 5.82 16.83
N ALA A 108 7.93 7.07 17.26
CA ALA A 108 9.20 7.78 17.31
C ALA A 108 9.35 8.49 18.66
N ILE A 109 10.59 8.58 19.14
CA ILE A 109 10.94 9.24 20.40
C ILE A 109 12.32 9.89 20.28
N ALA A 110 12.47 11.08 20.84
CA ALA A 110 13.77 11.72 20.97
C ALA A 110 14.66 10.95 21.96
N MET A 111 15.93 10.79 21.62
CA MET A 111 16.90 10.07 22.43
C MET A 111 17.23 10.82 23.72
N VAL A 112 17.58 10.05 24.73
CA VAL A 112 18.09 10.53 26.01
C VAL A 112 19.51 10.02 26.13
N ASP A 113 20.46 10.86 26.58
CA ASP A 113 21.90 10.57 26.56
C ASP A 113 22.30 9.25 27.26
N SER A 114 21.50 8.78 28.23
CA SER A 114 21.73 7.53 28.96
C SER A 114 21.18 6.28 28.27
N CYS A 115 20.47 6.43 27.14
CA CYS A 115 19.77 5.33 26.48
C CYS A 115 20.37 4.97 25.12
N ASN A 116 20.27 3.70 24.74
CA ASN A 116 20.55 3.19 23.41
C ASN A 116 19.26 2.68 22.75
N GLU A 117 19.35 2.04 21.58
CA GLU A 117 18.18 1.61 20.78
C GLU A 117 17.28 0.63 21.54
N GLN A 118 17.91 -0.23 22.33
CA GLN A 118 17.23 -1.32 23.01
C GLN A 118 16.66 -0.84 24.35
N THR A 119 17.33 0.13 25.00
CA THR A 119 16.94 0.63 26.32
C THR A 119 15.98 1.82 26.25
N ILE A 120 15.99 2.64 25.19
CA ILE A 120 15.08 3.80 25.07
C ILE A 120 13.62 3.39 25.16
N TRP A 121 13.26 2.24 24.61
CA TRP A 121 11.89 1.71 24.65
C TRP A 121 11.48 1.13 26.01
N LYS A 122 12.44 0.93 26.92
CA LYS A 122 12.20 0.53 28.32
C LYS A 122 12.19 1.75 29.26
N HIS A 123 12.74 2.87 28.82
CA HIS A 123 12.82 4.12 29.58
C HIS A 123 11.44 4.71 29.90
N GLN A 124 11.34 5.50 30.98
CA GLN A 124 10.08 6.14 31.41
C GLN A 124 9.46 7.02 30.32
N ASN A 125 10.28 7.68 29.50
CA ASN A 125 9.81 8.52 28.40
C ASN A 125 9.03 7.70 27.36
N ALA A 126 9.40 6.44 27.10
CA ALA A 126 8.67 5.59 26.16
C ALA A 126 7.29 5.15 26.68
N ARG A 127 7.04 5.26 27.99
CA ARG A 127 5.73 5.03 28.62
C ARG A 127 4.86 6.28 28.59
N ASN A 128 5.47 7.45 28.49
CA ASN A 128 4.77 8.73 28.43
C ASN A 128 4.31 9.03 26.99
N ARG A 129 2.99 9.04 26.78
CA ARG A 129 2.38 9.35 25.46
C ARG A 129 2.74 10.75 24.94
N ASN A 130 3.07 11.68 25.84
CA ASN A 130 3.46 13.04 25.47
C ASN A 130 4.94 13.15 25.07
N LYS A 131 5.70 12.05 25.08
CA LYS A 131 7.10 11.99 24.63
C LYS A 131 7.30 11.07 23.43
N VAL A 132 6.28 10.31 23.06
CA VAL A 132 6.32 9.37 21.93
C VAL A 132 5.34 9.83 20.86
N GLN A 133 5.85 10.22 19.70
CA GLN A 133 5.01 10.42 18.53
C GLN A 133 4.52 9.06 18.03
N SER A 134 3.21 8.95 17.78
CA SER A 134 2.61 7.76 17.17
C SER A 134 1.86 8.13 15.90
N ILE A 135 2.32 7.67 14.75
CA ILE A 135 1.68 7.89 13.44
C ILE A 135 1.04 6.59 12.99
N ARG A 136 -0.28 6.56 12.86
CA ARG A 136 -1.01 5.41 12.33
C ARG A 136 -1.15 5.55 10.82
N LEU A 137 -0.62 4.57 10.09
CA LEU A 137 -0.81 4.48 8.64
C LEU A 137 -2.26 4.11 8.33
N LYS A 138 -2.83 4.76 7.32
CA LYS A 138 -4.14 4.40 6.79
C LYS A 138 -3.94 3.38 5.68
N LEU A 139 -4.43 2.17 5.91
CA LEU A 139 -4.27 1.03 4.99
C LEU A 139 -5.54 0.82 4.20
N SER A 140 -5.41 0.46 2.93
CA SER A 140 -6.50 0.07 2.06
C SER A 140 -6.00 -0.88 0.96
N THR A 141 -6.92 -1.32 0.10
CA THR A 141 -6.62 -2.02 -1.14
C THR A 141 -7.21 -1.28 -2.32
N VAL A 142 -6.73 -1.59 -3.52
CA VAL A 142 -7.29 -1.06 -4.77
C VAL A 142 -8.79 -1.37 -4.85
N LEU A 143 -9.19 -2.60 -4.54
CA LEU A 143 -10.59 -3.03 -4.56
C LEU A 143 -11.48 -2.22 -3.60
N ILE A 144 -11.05 -2.05 -2.35
CA ILE A 144 -11.80 -1.26 -1.35
C ILE A 144 -11.93 0.20 -1.80
N ASN A 145 -10.89 0.75 -2.43
CA ASN A 145 -10.93 2.14 -2.91
C ASN A 145 -11.86 2.32 -4.09
N LEU A 146 -11.93 1.36 -5.00
CA LEU A 146 -12.88 1.37 -6.11
C LEU A 146 -14.32 1.31 -5.59
N GLU A 147 -14.60 0.37 -4.69
CA GLU A 147 -15.92 0.24 -4.07
C GLU A 147 -16.33 1.50 -3.30
N MET A 148 -15.42 2.06 -2.48
CA MET A 148 -15.68 3.28 -1.73
C MET A 148 -15.85 4.51 -2.63
N SER A 149 -15.17 4.56 -3.78
CA SER A 149 -15.33 5.66 -4.74
C SER A 149 -16.67 5.58 -5.47
N LYS A 150 -17.12 4.37 -5.80
CA LYS A 150 -18.45 4.13 -6.36
C LYS A 150 -19.56 4.57 -5.39
N TYR A 151 -19.47 4.14 -4.13
CA TYR A 151 -20.43 4.51 -3.09
C TYR A 151 -20.51 6.03 -2.86
N LYS A 152 -19.35 6.72 -2.87
CA LYS A 152 -19.33 8.18 -2.74
C LYS A 152 -19.97 8.90 -3.91
N LEU A 153 -19.77 8.40 -5.13
CA LEU A 153 -20.38 8.97 -6.33
C LEU A 153 -21.91 8.86 -6.26
N GLU A 154 -22.43 7.72 -5.81
CA GLU A 154 -23.86 7.50 -5.60
C GLU A 154 -24.44 8.45 -4.54
N ASN A 155 -23.72 8.66 -3.42
CA ASN A 155 -24.14 9.59 -2.37
C ASN A 155 -24.08 11.08 -2.80
N LEU A 156 -23.09 11.45 -3.62
CA LEU A 156 -22.99 12.81 -4.18
C LEU A 156 -24.19 13.14 -5.07
N ALA A 157 -24.69 12.18 -5.85
CA ALA A 157 -25.88 12.37 -6.66
C ALA A 157 -27.12 12.68 -5.81
N LEU A 158 -27.29 12.00 -4.67
CA LEU A 158 -28.37 12.26 -3.72
C LEU A 158 -28.26 13.65 -3.05
N GLY A 159 -27.03 14.09 -2.73
CA GLY A 159 -26.79 15.42 -2.15
C GLY A 159 -27.21 16.56 -3.07
N VAL A 160 -26.95 16.43 -4.38
CA VAL A 160 -27.33 17.42 -5.39
C VAL A 160 -28.85 17.53 -5.54
N GLU A 161 -29.59 16.42 -5.48
CA GLU A 161 -31.06 16.44 -5.51
C GLU A 161 -31.65 17.15 -4.28
N ASN A 162 -31.07 16.93 -3.10
CA ASN A 162 -31.48 17.62 -1.87
C ASN A 162 -31.27 19.14 -1.96
N LEU A 163 -30.12 19.61 -2.46
CA LEU A 163 -29.86 21.04 -2.66
C LEU A 163 -30.83 21.68 -3.66
N LYS A 164 -31.16 20.97 -4.74
CA LYS A 164 -32.13 21.44 -5.74
C LYS A 164 -33.52 21.63 -5.12
N SER A 165 -33.97 20.66 -4.33
CA SER A 165 -35.28 20.73 -3.64
C SER A 165 -35.35 21.91 -2.64
N LEU A 166 -34.24 22.21 -1.94
CA LEU A 166 -34.17 23.31 -0.98
C LEU A 166 -34.23 24.68 -1.68
N SER A 167 -33.64 24.79 -2.88
CA SER A 167 -33.64 26.03 -3.65
C SER A 167 -34.99 26.33 -4.31
N GLU A 168 -35.71 25.32 -4.79
CA GLU A 168 -36.96 25.50 -5.55
C GLU A 168 -38.17 25.81 -4.66
N HIS A 169 -38.13 25.43 -3.38
CA HIS A 169 -39.31 25.44 -2.52
C HIS A 169 -39.27 26.41 -1.34
N SER A 170 -38.27 27.27 -1.20
CA SER A 170 -38.22 28.18 -0.04
C SER A 170 -39.12 29.41 -0.24
N PRO A 171 -40.20 29.58 0.55
CA PRO A 171 -41.07 30.76 0.50
C PRO A 171 -40.58 31.89 1.41
N THR A 172 -39.41 31.75 2.05
CA THR A 172 -38.95 32.71 3.06
C THR A 172 -38.36 33.97 2.43
N THR A 173 -38.62 35.10 3.09
CA THR A 173 -38.14 36.42 2.70
C THR A 173 -37.47 37.12 3.89
N GLY A 174 -36.67 38.14 3.61
CA GLY A 174 -35.98 38.94 4.64
C GLY A 174 -34.92 38.17 5.42
N LEU A 175 -34.84 38.40 6.74
CA LEU A 175 -33.76 37.89 7.59
C LEU A 175 -33.71 36.35 7.64
N ARG A 176 -34.87 35.67 7.58
CA ARG A 176 -34.92 34.20 7.50
C ARG A 176 -34.27 33.67 6.22
N ARG A 177 -34.49 34.36 5.10
CA ARG A 177 -33.89 33.97 3.82
C ARG A 177 -32.37 34.14 3.84
N ILE A 178 -31.87 35.20 4.48
CA ILE A 178 -30.42 35.41 4.66
C ILE A 178 -29.81 34.26 5.45
N GLN A 179 -30.42 33.87 6.58
CA GLN A 179 -29.95 32.73 7.38
C GLN A 179 -29.98 31.39 6.61
N GLU A 180 -30.97 31.17 5.75
CA GLU A 180 -31.00 30.01 4.87
C GLU A 180 -29.87 30.02 3.85
N LEU A 181 -29.59 31.18 3.26
CA LEU A 181 -28.52 31.34 2.28
C LEU A 181 -27.13 31.19 2.92
N GLU A 182 -26.94 31.68 4.15
CA GLU A 182 -25.71 31.46 4.93
C GLU A 182 -25.50 29.96 5.19
N LYS A 183 -26.52 29.24 5.65
CA LYS A 183 -26.44 27.78 5.82
C LYS A 183 -26.15 27.05 4.50
N LEU A 184 -26.73 27.53 3.40
CA LEU A 184 -26.48 26.97 2.08
C LEU A 184 -25.06 27.23 1.61
N LEU A 185 -24.52 28.42 1.90
CA LEU A 185 -23.12 28.76 1.63
C LEU A 185 -22.18 27.86 2.44
N ASP A 186 -22.43 27.67 3.73
CA ASP A 186 -21.64 26.78 4.59
C ASP A 186 -21.65 25.34 4.07
N MET A 187 -22.83 24.83 3.67
CA MET A 187 -22.97 23.51 3.05
C MET A 187 -22.19 23.41 1.73
N LEU A 188 -22.28 24.42 0.87
CA LEU A 188 -21.53 24.45 -0.39
C LEU A 188 -20.02 24.50 -0.16
N GLU A 189 -19.55 25.24 0.84
CA GLU A 189 -18.12 25.29 1.19
C GLU A 189 -17.63 23.92 1.70
N GLU A 190 -18.42 23.24 2.52
CA GLU A 190 -18.15 21.86 2.94
C GLU A 190 -18.08 20.90 1.72
N ASP A 191 -19.05 20.99 0.81
CA ASP A 191 -19.08 20.20 -0.42
C ASP A 191 -17.87 20.49 -1.33
N PHE A 192 -17.49 21.75 -1.52
CA PHE A 192 -16.29 22.13 -2.28
C PHE A 192 -15.02 21.53 -1.66
N ASN A 193 -14.92 21.58 -0.33
CA ASN A 193 -13.81 20.99 0.40
C ASN A 193 -13.76 19.47 0.21
N ASP A 194 -14.90 18.81 0.20
CA ASP A 194 -14.99 17.37 0.02
C ASP A 194 -14.78 16.92 -1.43
N ILE A 195 -15.25 17.69 -2.43
CA ILE A 195 -14.91 17.51 -3.85
C ILE A 195 -13.41 17.64 -4.06
N ARG A 196 -12.77 18.65 -3.46
CA ARG A 196 -11.32 18.85 -3.55
C ARG A 196 -10.55 17.66 -2.96
N LYS A 197 -10.93 17.21 -1.75
CA LYS A 197 -10.34 16.00 -1.12
C LYS A 197 -10.60 14.74 -1.96
N SER A 198 -11.79 14.61 -2.55
CA SER A 198 -12.16 13.48 -3.41
C SER A 198 -11.31 13.46 -4.68
N THR A 199 -11.16 14.61 -5.33
CA THR A 199 -10.32 14.79 -6.53
C THR A 199 -8.88 14.36 -6.27
N GLU A 200 -8.28 14.79 -5.16
CA GLU A 200 -6.93 14.39 -4.79
C GLU A 200 -6.81 12.89 -4.50
N ARG A 201 -7.82 12.29 -3.85
CA ARG A 201 -7.88 10.83 -3.65
C ARG A 201 -7.99 10.09 -4.99
N THR A 202 -8.81 10.57 -5.92
CA THR A 202 -8.99 9.99 -7.25
C THR A 202 -7.71 10.07 -8.08
N LYS A 203 -6.98 11.21 -8.05
CA LYS A 203 -5.67 11.33 -8.70
C LYS A 203 -4.67 10.30 -8.16
N ARG A 204 -4.59 10.14 -6.84
CA ARG A 204 -3.72 9.15 -6.20
C ARG A 204 -4.13 7.72 -6.56
N LEU A 205 -5.42 7.41 -6.52
CA LEU A 205 -5.94 6.10 -6.88
C LEU A 205 -5.65 5.77 -8.35
N ARG A 206 -5.83 6.74 -9.25
CA ARG A 206 -5.50 6.60 -10.66
C ARG A 206 -4.03 6.24 -10.86
N ALA A 207 -3.10 6.97 -10.23
CA ALA A 207 -1.67 6.66 -10.32
C ALA A 207 -1.34 5.24 -9.80
N VAL A 208 -1.97 4.81 -8.70
CA VAL A 208 -1.82 3.44 -8.18
C VAL A 208 -2.36 2.40 -9.17
N LEU A 209 -3.51 2.65 -9.80
CA LEU A 209 -4.11 1.78 -10.81
C LEU A 209 -3.27 1.68 -12.08
N GLU A 210 -2.73 2.79 -12.56
CA GLU A 210 -1.84 2.82 -13.74
C GLU A 210 -0.58 1.99 -13.47
N ASN A 211 0.08 2.19 -12.32
CA ASN A 211 1.23 1.39 -11.91
C ASN A 211 0.92 -0.11 -11.76
N ALA A 212 -0.24 -0.44 -11.17
CA ALA A 212 -0.70 -1.82 -11.04
C ALA A 212 -0.95 -2.47 -12.41
N LEU A 213 -1.59 -1.74 -13.32
CA LEU A 213 -1.89 -2.20 -14.66
C LEU A 213 -0.61 -2.43 -15.48
N ASP A 214 0.38 -1.55 -15.38
CA ASP A 214 1.67 -1.73 -16.04
C ASP A 214 2.47 -2.91 -15.47
N SER A 215 2.45 -3.09 -14.14
CA SER A 215 3.05 -4.26 -13.48
C SER A 215 2.40 -5.58 -13.94
N ARG A 216 1.08 -5.60 -14.12
CA ARG A 216 0.33 -6.76 -14.62
C ARG A 216 0.64 -7.04 -16.10
N LYS A 217 0.77 -6.00 -16.94
CA LYS A 217 1.21 -6.17 -18.34
C LYS A 217 2.59 -6.80 -18.41
N LEU A 218 3.55 -6.32 -17.60
CA LEU A 218 4.90 -6.88 -17.54
C LEU A 218 4.88 -8.34 -17.11
N THR A 219 4.11 -8.66 -16.06
CA THR A 219 3.92 -10.03 -15.58
C THR A 219 3.30 -10.94 -16.65
N LEU A 220 2.32 -10.44 -17.40
CA LEU A 220 1.69 -11.20 -18.48
C LEU A 220 2.68 -11.55 -19.60
N VAL A 221 3.55 -10.60 -19.98
CA VAL A 221 4.60 -10.84 -20.99
C VAL A 221 5.56 -11.93 -20.51
N GLU A 222 6.00 -11.85 -19.25
CA GLU A 222 6.90 -12.83 -18.65
C GLU A 222 6.26 -14.23 -18.55
N LEU A 223 4.99 -14.32 -18.14
CA LEU A 223 4.27 -15.59 -18.09
C LEU A 223 4.06 -16.19 -19.49
N LYS A 224 3.80 -15.37 -20.51
CA LYS A 224 3.73 -15.84 -21.90
C LYS A 224 5.08 -16.41 -22.35
N ARG A 225 6.19 -15.73 -22.03
CA ARG A 225 7.55 -16.22 -22.32
C ARG A 225 7.78 -17.58 -21.67
N GLN A 226 7.50 -17.70 -20.38
CA GLN A 226 7.66 -18.95 -19.63
C GLN A 226 6.77 -20.08 -20.17
N ALA A 227 5.52 -19.78 -20.55
CA ALA A 227 4.61 -20.76 -21.14
C ALA A 227 5.14 -21.32 -22.47
N ILE A 228 5.73 -20.47 -23.33
CA ILE A 228 6.35 -20.88 -24.59
C ILE A 228 7.57 -21.77 -24.32
N GLU A 229 8.47 -21.36 -23.42
CA GLU A 229 9.67 -22.12 -23.06
C GLU A 229 9.33 -23.48 -22.47
N ASN A 230 8.36 -23.53 -21.56
CA ASN A 230 7.87 -24.78 -21.00
C ASN A 230 7.22 -25.65 -22.07
N GLY A 231 6.43 -25.07 -22.98
CA GLY A 231 5.86 -25.80 -24.12
C GLY A 231 6.93 -26.43 -25.02
N GLN A 232 8.04 -25.73 -25.27
CA GLN A 232 9.17 -26.27 -26.02
C GLN A 232 9.89 -27.40 -25.27
N LYS A 233 10.15 -27.22 -23.97
CA LYS A 233 10.75 -28.25 -23.11
C LYS A 233 9.88 -29.51 -23.06
N THR A 234 8.57 -29.37 -22.91
CA THR A 234 7.63 -30.50 -22.92
C THR A 234 7.66 -31.25 -24.25
N LYS A 235 7.72 -30.54 -25.39
CA LYS A 235 7.87 -31.19 -26.70
C LYS A 235 9.18 -31.97 -26.82
N LYS A 236 10.29 -31.40 -26.34
CA LYS A 236 11.61 -32.06 -26.33
C LYS A 236 11.59 -33.33 -25.49
N LEU A 237 11.06 -33.24 -24.26
CA LEU A 237 10.94 -34.39 -23.36
C LEU A 237 10.00 -35.46 -23.91
N LYS A 238 8.89 -35.08 -24.54
CA LYS A 238 7.97 -36.04 -25.19
C LYS A 238 8.67 -36.80 -26.31
N LYS A 239 9.45 -36.11 -27.13
CA LYS A 239 10.25 -36.75 -28.20
C LYS A 239 11.31 -37.70 -27.62
N GLU A 240 12.05 -37.26 -26.59
CA GLU A 240 13.04 -38.11 -25.91
C GLU A 240 12.39 -39.35 -25.27
N LEU A 241 11.18 -39.22 -24.73
CA LEU A 241 10.40 -40.34 -24.19
C LEU A 241 9.99 -41.31 -25.31
N GLU A 242 9.45 -40.80 -26.42
CA GLU A 242 9.07 -41.60 -27.59
C GLU A 242 10.28 -42.37 -28.17
N ASP A 243 11.43 -41.70 -28.33
CA ASP A 243 12.68 -42.30 -28.80
C ASP A 243 13.14 -43.45 -27.87
N LYS A 244 13.02 -43.25 -26.54
CA LYS A 244 13.37 -44.27 -25.53
C LYS A 244 12.38 -45.43 -25.49
N GLU A 245 11.11 -45.18 -25.75
CA GLU A 245 10.08 -46.22 -25.83
C GLU A 245 10.31 -47.12 -27.05
N ILE A 246 10.67 -46.54 -28.20
CA ILE A 246 11.06 -47.29 -29.40
C ILE A 246 12.32 -48.14 -29.14
N GLU A 247 13.34 -47.58 -28.49
CA GLU A 247 14.57 -48.31 -28.12
C GLU A 247 14.26 -49.52 -27.22
N LEU A 248 13.37 -49.35 -26.23
CA LEU A 248 12.95 -50.44 -25.35
C LEU A 248 12.17 -51.54 -26.09
N GLN A 249 11.27 -51.16 -26.99
CA GLN A 249 10.54 -52.12 -27.83
C GLN A 249 11.50 -52.94 -28.68
N PHE A 250 12.51 -52.30 -29.28
CA PHE A 250 13.54 -53.00 -30.06
C PHE A 250 14.35 -54.01 -29.21
N ILE A 251 14.74 -53.63 -27.98
CA ILE A 251 15.46 -54.54 -27.06
C ILE A 251 14.58 -55.74 -26.68
N GLN A 252 13.29 -55.51 -26.41
CA GLN A 252 12.34 -56.60 -26.10
C GLN A 252 12.17 -57.56 -27.27
N GLU A 253 12.09 -57.05 -28.51
CA GLU A 253 12.06 -57.88 -29.71
C GLU A 253 13.35 -58.69 -29.91
N MET A 254 14.51 -58.12 -29.61
CA MET A 254 15.78 -58.87 -29.69
C MET A 254 15.85 -59.97 -28.63
N GLN A 255 15.41 -59.70 -27.39
CA GLN A 255 15.39 -60.68 -26.31
C GLN A 255 14.45 -61.85 -26.63
N THR A 256 13.24 -61.57 -27.11
CA THR A 256 12.27 -62.61 -27.50
C THR A 256 12.78 -63.47 -28.66
N LYS A 257 13.52 -62.89 -29.61
CA LYS A 257 14.20 -63.66 -30.67
C LYS A 257 15.32 -64.56 -30.11
N SER A 258 16.12 -64.07 -29.16
CA SER A 258 17.22 -64.85 -28.57
C SER A 258 16.75 -66.03 -27.70
N LEU A 259 15.63 -65.88 -26.99
CA LEU A 259 15.05 -66.95 -26.16
C LEU A 259 14.42 -68.06 -26.98
N ASN A 260 13.99 -67.75 -28.21
CA ASN A 260 13.41 -68.72 -29.13
C ASN A 260 14.46 -69.47 -29.95
N ASP A 261 15.76 -69.18 -29.78
CA ASP A 261 16.83 -69.88 -30.48
C ASP A 261 17.08 -71.25 -29.80
N PRO A 262 16.68 -72.38 -30.41
CA PRO A 262 16.70 -73.68 -29.76
C PRO A 262 18.09 -74.29 -29.88
N THR A 263 19.09 -73.70 -29.21
CA THR A 263 20.48 -74.19 -29.27
C THR A 263 21.02 -74.49 -27.88
N CYS A 264 20.65 -75.67 -27.36
CA CYS A 264 21.54 -76.60 -26.66
C CYS A 264 20.74 -77.84 -26.22
N ARG A 265 20.39 -78.70 -27.19
CA ARG A 265 20.25 -80.13 -26.86
C ARG A 265 21.66 -80.68 -26.77
N ILE A 266 22.22 -80.65 -25.55
CA ILE A 266 23.37 -81.48 -25.21
C ILE A 266 22.91 -82.92 -25.39
N SER A 267 23.45 -83.56 -26.42
CA SER A 267 23.40 -85.02 -26.59
C SER A 267 24.29 -85.68 -25.56
#